data_AF-A0A1F7NU58-F1
#
_entry.id   AF-A0A1F7NU58-F1
#
_cell.length_a   1.000
_cell.length_b   1.000
_cell.length_c   1.000
_cell.angle_alpha   90.00
_cell.angle_beta   90.00
_cell.angle_gamma   90.00
#
_symmetry.space_group_name_H-M   'P 1'
#
loop_
_entity.id
_entity.type
_entity.pdbx_description
1 polymer ?
#
loop_
_entity_poly.entity_id
_entity_poly.type
_entity_poly.pdbx_seq_one_letter_code
_entity_poly.pdbx_strand_id
1 'polypeptide(L)' 'MFGLGYQELLLILLIVLILFGAQRLPDLARSLGSSFKEFKKGVSDVKDEGTSQAKKEEEKKV' A
#
# COMPACT_ATOMS: atom_id res chain seq x y z
N MET A 1 16.86 27.07 4.05
CA MET A 1 17.97 26.56 3.23
C MET A 1 18.29 25.10 3.58
N PHE A 2 17.27 24.24 3.72
CA PHE A 2 17.43 22.81 4.02
C PHE A 2 16.19 22.07 3.48
N GLY A 3 16.10 21.97 2.16
CA GLY A 3 15.25 20.98 1.52
C GLY A 3 16.16 19.86 1.08
N LEU A 4 15.82 18.62 1.40
CA LEU A 4 16.45 17.47 0.77
C LEU A 4 16.21 17.60 -0.73
N GLY A 5 17.21 18.06 -1.45
CA GLY A 5 17.15 18.21 -2.88
C GLY A 5 17.20 16.84 -3.55
N TYR A 6 16.94 16.85 -4.85
CA TYR A 6 17.01 15.65 -5.67
C TYR A 6 18.40 14.98 -5.57
N GLN A 7 19.45 15.78 -5.40
CA GLN A 7 20.83 15.33 -5.35
C GLN A 7 21.15 14.60 -4.04
N GLU A 8 20.71 15.11 -2.90
CA GLU A 8 20.85 14.44 -1.60
C GLU A 8 20.05 13.14 -1.56
N LEU A 9 18.84 13.14 -2.13
CA LEU A 9 17.99 11.95 -2.19
C LEU A 9 18.61 10.84 -3.05
N LEU A 10 19.25 11.21 -4.17
CA LEU A 10 20.03 10.29 -5.01
C LEU A 10 21.24 9.70 -4.27
N LEU A 11 21.95 10.52 -3.48
CA LEU A 11 23.09 10.06 -2.69
C LEU A 11 22.65 9.05 -1.62
N ILE A 12 21.57 9.35 -0.89
CA ILE A 12 20.98 8.43 0.09
C ILE A 12 20.55 7.14 -0.59
N LEU A 13 19.85 7.24 -1.73
CA LEU A 13 19.42 6.09 -2.51
C LEU A 13 20.61 5.21 -2.92
N LEU A 14 21.71 5.82 -3.35
CA LEU A 14 22.94 5.11 -3.72
C LEU A 14 23.54 4.33 -2.54
N ILE A 15 23.62 4.97 -1.36
CA ILE A 15 24.11 4.31 -0.13
C ILE A 15 23.22 3.13 0.23
N VAL A 16 21.90 3.33 0.22
CA VAL A 16 20.91 2.27 0.48
C VAL A 16 21.07 1.12 -0.53
N LEU A 17 21.26 1.43 -1.82
CA LEU A 17 21.49 0.42 -2.86
C LEU A 17 22.79 -0.37 -2.63
N ILE A 18 23.84 0.23 -2.09
CA ILE A 18 25.09 -0.48 -1.79
C ILE A 18 24.89 -1.41 -0.59
N LEU A 19 24.20 -0.95 0.46
CA LEU A 19 23.98 -1.72 1.68
C LEU A 19 23.01 -2.89 1.47
N PHE A 20 21.90 -2.65 0.78
CA PHE A 20 20.85 -3.64 0.59
C PHE A 20 20.95 -4.36 -0.77
N GLY A 21 21.60 -3.76 -1.77
CA GLY A 21 21.66 -4.25 -3.14
C GLY A 21 20.51 -3.75 -4.01
N ALA A 22 20.80 -3.50 -5.29
CA ALA A 22 19.83 -3.02 -6.29
C ALA A 22 18.61 -3.95 -6.47
N GLN A 23 18.75 -5.24 -6.21
CA GLN A 23 17.66 -6.22 -6.34
C GLN A 23 16.76 -6.30 -5.10
N ARG A 24 17.25 -5.94 -3.90
CA ARG A 24 16.44 -6.11 -2.67
C ARG A 24 15.36 -5.06 -2.54
N LEU A 25 15.61 -3.82 -2.96
CA LEU A 25 14.59 -2.76 -2.97
C LEU A 25 13.32 -3.14 -3.78
N PRO A 26 13.43 -3.53 -5.06
CA PRO A 26 12.25 -3.88 -5.86
C PRO A 26 11.55 -5.14 -5.35
N ASP A 27 12.30 -6.11 -4.81
CA ASP A 27 11.71 -7.32 -4.22
C ASP A 27 10.88 -6.98 -2.98
N LEU A 28 11.40 -6.14 -2.07
CA LEU A 28 10.68 -5.64 -0.90
C LEU A 28 9.45 -4.80 -1.31
N ALA A 29 9.59 -3.94 -2.31
CA ALA A 29 8.47 -3.15 -2.81
C ALA A 29 7.37 -4.02 -3.42
N ARG A 30 7.73 -5.09 -4.15
CA ARG A 30 6.78 -6.07 -4.70
C ARG A 30 6.07 -6.85 -3.59
N SER A 31 6.80 -7.35 -2.60
CA SER A 31 6.19 -8.10 -1.50
C SER A 31 5.25 -7.23 -0.67
N LEU A 32 5.70 -6.03 -0.28
CA LEU A 32 4.89 -5.07 0.46
C LEU A 32 3.69 -4.58 -0.36
N GLY A 33 3.88 -4.34 -1.67
CA GLY A 33 2.82 -3.91 -2.57
C GLY A 33 1.73 -4.96 -2.74
N SER A 34 2.11 -6.24 -2.90
CA SER A 34 1.15 -7.34 -2.96
C SER A 34 0.37 -7.49 -1.65
N SER A 35 1.04 -7.46 -0.49
CA SER A 35 0.37 -7.50 0.82
C SER A 35 -0.56 -6.31 1.02
N PHE A 36 -0.15 -5.10 0.64
CA PHE A 36 -0.98 -3.90 0.77
C PHE A 36 -2.20 -3.95 -0.17
N LYS A 37 -2.05 -4.52 -1.37
CA LYS A 37 -3.14 -4.73 -2.33
C LYS A 37 -4.18 -5.70 -1.79
N GLU A 38 -3.75 -6.84 -1.24
CA GLU A 38 -4.64 -7.81 -0.62
C GLU A 38 -5.32 -7.25 0.64
N PHE A 39 -4.57 -6.53 1.47
CA PHE A 39 -5.11 -5.83 2.64
C PHE A 39 -6.19 -4.83 2.24
N LYS A 40 -5.93 -3.98 1.24
CA LYS A 40 -6.91 -3.02 0.72
C LYS A 40 -8.15 -3.72 0.18
N LYS A 41 -7.99 -4.83 -0.55
CA LYS A 41 -9.12 -5.62 -1.07
C LYS A 41 -9.99 -6.19 0.05
N GLY A 42 -9.39 -6.79 1.07
CA GLY A 42 -10.13 -7.32 2.22
C GLY A 42 -10.87 -6.24 3.00
N VAL A 43 -10.25 -5.08 3.21
CA VAL A 43 -10.90 -3.93 3.87
C VAL A 43 -12.07 -3.39 3.03
N SER A 44 -11.93 -3.35 1.70
CA SER A 44 -13.02 -2.96 0.80
C SER A 44 -14.18 -3.95 0.81
N ASP A 45 -13.92 -5.26 0.77
CA ASP A 45 -14.97 -6.30 0.85
C ASP A 45 -15.77 -6.19 2.15
N VAL A 46 -15.08 -6.06 3.30
CA VAL A 46 -15.76 -5.91 4.60
C VAL A 46 -16.64 -4.64 4.63
N LYS A 47 -16.18 -3.56 4.00
CA LYS A 47 -16.95 -2.31 3.92
C LYS A 47 -18.17 -2.44 2.99
N ASP A 48 -18.04 -3.11 1.85
CA ASP A 48 -19.14 -3.34 0.90
C ASP A 48 -20.15 -4.39 1.41
N GLU A 49 -19.71 -5.42 2.13
CA GLU A 49 -20.59 -6.40 2.79
C GLU A 49 -21.38 -5.77 3.94
N GLY A 50 -20.75 -4.93 4.77
CA GLY A 50 -21.43 -4.18 5.82
C GLY A 50 -22.47 -3.18 5.29
N THR A 51 -22.22 -2.62 4.10
CA THR A 51 -23.16 -1.69 3.43
C THR A 51 -24.27 -2.45 2.69
N SER A 52 -23.99 -3.63 2.12
CA SER A 52 -24.98 -4.48 1.43
C SER A 52 -25.92 -5.22 2.38
N GLN A 53 -25.47 -5.59 3.58
CA GLN A 53 -26.34 -6.20 4.60
C GLN A 53 -27.35 -5.18 5.17
N ALA A 54 -26.91 -3.94 5.42
CA ALA A 54 -27.81 -2.86 5.84
C ALA A 54 -28.88 -2.52 4.79
N LYS A 55 -28.56 -2.67 3.49
CA LYS A 55 -29.52 -2.39 2.40
C LYS A 55 -30.49 -3.53 2.11
N LYS A 56 -30.17 -4.78 2.46
CA LYS A 56 -31.04 -5.95 2.28
C LYS A 56 -32.11 -6.12 3.36
N GLU A 57 -31.91 -5.56 4.55
CA GLU A 57 -32.88 -5.62 5.64
C GLU A 57 -34.02 -4.60 5.49
N GLU A 58 -33.80 -3.50 4.77
CA GLU A 58 -34.82 -2.45 4.55
C GLU A 58 -35.87 -2.85 3.49
N GLU A 59 -35.49 -3.61 2.46
CA GLU A 59 -36.40 -4.02 1.36
C GLU A 59 -37.32 -5.19 1.75
N LYS A 60 -37.00 -5.94 2.81
CA LYS A 60 -37.81 -7.08 3.27
C LYS A 60 -38.85 -6.70 4.33
N LYS A 61 -38.90 -5.42 4.74
CA LYS A 61 -39.79 -4.91 5.78
C LYS A 61 -40.85 -3.93 5.25
N VAL A 62 -40.93 -3.75 3.92
CA VAL A 62 -41.96 -2.97 3.20
C VAL A 62 -42.93 -3.88 2.48
#